data_AF-A0A7W0QCT7-F1
#
_entry.id   AF-A0A7W0QCT7-F1
#
_cell.length_a   1.000
_cell.length_b   1.000
_cell.length_c   1.000
_cell.angle_alpha   90.00
_cell.angle_beta   90.00
_cell.angle_gamma   90.00
#
_symmetry.space_group_name_H-M   'P 1'
#
loop_
_entity.id
_entity.type
_entity.pdbx_description
1 polymer ?
#
loop_
_entity_poly.entity_id
_entity_poly.type
_entity_poly.pdbx_seq_one_letter_code
_entity_poly.pdbx_strand_id
1 'polypeptide(L)'
;MRCSSVLFCLALVTGCDRIFGIEPRADAGVAVDAADAAIQPPGVAFESYSGARLAYIASTRASHTIGDFTGRLLIVALSTSYSTTTATSLTYGGGALTRVGFLDASQMDGRIELWSLVDPPTGTADVTIELSNASSSVVAGIMSFTGADPIAPLGAPSMMRGTSGDPTVVVTSATDELVLGVVMWSGDYSTLSPAAGQQPRWNENAPVMIGAGSTAPGAATVTMAWTVVGAYDDYWVAGAIAIKP
;
A
#
# COMPACT_ATOMS: atom_id res chain seq x y z
N MET A 1 -4.95 -64.37 -38.64
CA MET A 1 -5.18 -65.14 -37.40
C MET A 1 -5.50 -64.17 -36.27
N ARG A 2 -6.71 -64.30 -35.68
CA ARG A 2 -7.17 -63.88 -34.33
C ARG A 2 -6.96 -62.41 -33.90
N CYS A 3 -8.05 -61.62 -33.74
CA CYS A 3 -8.77 -61.33 -32.46
C CYS A 3 -8.15 -60.09 -31.77
N SER A 4 -8.81 -59.05 -31.23
CA SER A 4 -10.16 -58.81 -30.70
C SER A 4 -10.41 -57.28 -30.63
N SER A 5 -11.67 -56.85 -30.74
CA SER A 5 -12.15 -55.48 -30.50
C SER A 5 -12.26 -55.16 -29.02
N VAL A 6 -11.93 -53.93 -28.57
CA VAL A 6 -12.61 -53.22 -27.46
C VAL A 6 -12.54 -51.69 -27.68
N LEU A 7 -13.70 -51.06 -27.58
CA LEU A 7 -13.98 -49.63 -27.61
C LEU A 7 -13.48 -48.96 -26.31
N PHE A 8 -12.71 -47.87 -26.38
CA PHE A 8 -12.48 -47.00 -25.22
C PHE A 8 -12.72 -45.54 -25.59
N CYS A 9 -13.65 -44.94 -24.87
CA CYS A 9 -14.01 -43.53 -24.93
C CYS A 9 -12.83 -42.70 -24.43
N LEU A 10 -12.30 -41.79 -25.24
CA LEU A 10 -11.34 -40.79 -24.80
C LEU A 10 -11.98 -39.41 -24.95
N ALA A 11 -12.43 -38.86 -23.83
CA ALA A 11 -12.81 -37.47 -23.72
C ALA A 11 -11.56 -36.60 -23.98
N LEU A 12 -11.53 -35.87 -25.09
CA LEU A 12 -10.62 -34.74 -25.24
C LEU A 12 -11.19 -33.58 -24.44
N VAL A 13 -10.64 -33.41 -23.24
CA VAL A 13 -10.75 -32.19 -22.45
C VAL A 13 -10.19 -31.04 -23.29
N THR A 14 -11.07 -30.12 -23.69
CA THR A 14 -10.70 -28.80 -24.17
C THR A 14 -9.95 -28.08 -23.04
N GLY A 15 -8.64 -27.94 -23.20
CA GLY A 15 -7.84 -27.16 -22.26
C GLY A 15 -6.38 -27.17 -22.67
N CYS A 16 -5.89 -26.05 -23.18
CA CYS A 16 -4.78 -25.29 -22.58
C CYS A 16 -4.30 -24.24 -23.59
N ASP A 17 -5.05 -23.14 -23.75
CA ASP A 17 -4.44 -21.85 -24.09
C ASP A 17 -4.42 -21.02 -22.81
N ARG A 18 -3.53 -21.40 -21.90
CA ARG A 18 -3.12 -20.53 -20.79
C ARG A 18 -2.13 -19.52 -21.35
N ILE A 19 -2.66 -18.44 -21.92
CA ILE A 19 -1.96 -17.17 -21.95
C ILE A 19 -1.57 -16.86 -20.50
N PHE A 20 -0.28 -16.67 -20.25
CA PHE A 20 0.22 -16.10 -18.99
C PHE A 20 -0.28 -14.65 -18.88
N GLY A 21 -1.55 -14.50 -18.50
CA GLY A 21 -2.09 -13.25 -17.98
C GLY A 21 -1.74 -13.19 -16.50
N ILE A 22 -0.81 -12.32 -16.13
CA ILE A 22 -0.67 -11.88 -14.73
C ILE A 22 -1.88 -10.98 -14.49
N GLU A 23 -3.01 -11.57 -14.10
CA GLU A 23 -4.18 -10.79 -13.72
C GLU A 23 -3.84 -9.98 -12.46
N PRO A 24 -4.23 -8.70 -12.36
CA PRO A 24 -4.06 -7.91 -11.15
C PRO A 24 -4.80 -8.58 -10.01
N ARG A 25 -4.04 -9.08 -9.03
CA ARG A 25 -4.63 -9.61 -7.80
C ARG A 25 -4.81 -8.45 -6.84
N ALA A 26 -6.06 -7.97 -6.72
CA ALA A 26 -6.47 -7.18 -5.57
C ALA A 26 -6.59 -8.13 -4.37
N ASP A 27 -5.92 -7.82 -3.26
CA ASP A 27 -6.25 -8.50 -2.00
C ASP A 27 -7.48 -7.84 -1.38
N ALA A 28 -8.41 -8.66 -0.90
CA ALA A 28 -9.66 -8.19 -0.33
C ALA A 28 -9.42 -7.62 1.07
N GLY A 29 -10.02 -6.48 1.37
CA GLY A 29 -9.70 -5.69 2.56
C GLY A 29 -9.93 -6.38 3.90
N VAL A 30 -9.02 -6.12 4.84
CA VAL A 30 -9.20 -6.43 6.26
C VAL A 30 -10.00 -5.29 6.89
N ALA A 31 -11.19 -5.59 7.41
CA ALA A 31 -11.96 -4.65 8.23
C ALA A 31 -11.30 -4.49 9.61
N VAL A 32 -11.43 -3.31 10.22
CA VAL A 32 -11.06 -3.07 11.63
C VAL A 32 -11.64 -4.15 12.55
N ASP A 33 -10.78 -4.84 13.30
CA ASP A 33 -11.22 -5.73 14.38
C ASP A 33 -11.30 -4.96 15.72
N ALA A 34 -11.87 -5.60 16.75
CA ALA A 34 -12.06 -4.97 18.06
C ALA A 34 -10.74 -4.64 18.79
N ALA A 35 -9.65 -5.36 18.49
CA ALA A 35 -8.34 -5.08 19.06
C ALA A 35 -7.70 -3.85 18.39
N ASP A 36 -7.92 -3.70 17.09
CA ASP A 36 -7.47 -2.54 16.32
C ASP A 36 -8.21 -1.25 16.72
N ALA A 37 -9.54 -1.34 16.90
CA ALA A 37 -10.36 -0.23 17.36
C ALA A 37 -9.91 0.34 18.72
N ALA A 38 -9.34 -0.50 19.60
CA ALA A 38 -8.85 -0.09 20.92
C ALA A 38 -7.52 0.70 20.87
N ILE A 39 -6.85 0.72 19.72
CA ILE A 39 -5.51 1.30 19.54
C ILE A 39 -5.59 2.57 18.67
N GLN A 40 -6.73 2.84 18.03
CA GLN A 40 -6.97 4.09 17.32
C GLN A 40 -7.25 5.25 18.30
N PRO A 41 -6.82 6.49 18.01
CA PRO A 41 -7.21 7.66 18.77
C PRO A 41 -8.73 7.92 18.61
N PRO A 42 -9.38 8.59 19.58
CA PRO A 42 -10.82 8.81 19.54
C PRO A 42 -11.31 9.72 18.41
N GLY A 43 -10.43 10.55 17.83
CA GLY A 43 -10.77 11.51 16.78
C GLY A 43 -10.68 10.94 15.36
N VAL A 44 -9.73 10.04 15.10
CA VAL A 44 -9.48 9.48 13.76
C VAL A 44 -9.35 7.97 13.85
N ALA A 45 -10.03 7.23 12.97
CA ALA A 45 -9.91 5.78 12.92
C ALA A 45 -9.57 5.30 11.50
N PHE A 46 -8.67 4.31 11.43
CA PHE A 46 -8.55 3.45 10.26
C PHE A 46 -9.89 2.78 9.97
N GLU A 47 -10.27 2.66 8.71
CA GLU A 47 -11.51 2.02 8.29
C GLU A 47 -11.22 0.71 7.56
N SER A 48 -10.52 0.81 6.43
CA SER A 48 -10.28 -0.34 5.56
C SER A 48 -9.00 -0.20 4.75
N TYR A 49 -8.49 -1.34 4.27
CA TYR A 49 -7.37 -1.43 3.35
C TYR A 49 -7.79 -2.16 2.07
N SER A 50 -7.22 -1.78 0.94
CA SER A 50 -7.08 -2.67 -0.22
C SER A 50 -5.71 -2.49 -0.87
N GLY A 51 -5.27 -3.50 -1.62
CA GLY A 51 -3.92 -3.52 -2.18
C GLY A 51 -3.91 -3.75 -3.69
N ALA A 52 -2.89 -3.21 -4.35
CA ALA A 52 -2.48 -3.64 -5.68
C ALA A 52 -0.97 -3.92 -5.68
N ARG A 53 -0.54 -5.02 -6.30
CA ARG A 53 0.87 -5.30 -6.55
C ARG A 53 1.09 -5.92 -7.91
N LEU A 54 1.99 -5.32 -8.68
CA LEU A 54 2.26 -5.73 -10.06
C LEU A 54 3.71 -5.42 -10.42
N ALA A 55 4.18 -6.04 -11.50
CA ALA A 55 5.50 -5.81 -12.04
C ALA A 55 5.41 -5.27 -13.47
N TYR A 56 6.27 -4.30 -13.76
CA TYR A 56 6.53 -3.79 -15.10
C TYR A 56 5.27 -3.30 -15.82
N ILE A 57 4.54 -2.38 -15.18
CA ILE A 57 3.24 -1.89 -15.66
C ILE A 57 3.20 -0.37 -15.74
N ALA A 58 2.48 0.17 -16.72
CA ALA A 58 2.26 1.61 -16.86
C ALA A 58 1.00 2.09 -16.12
N SER A 59 0.05 1.19 -15.83
CA SER A 59 -1.17 1.51 -15.12
C SER A 59 -1.70 0.33 -14.31
N THR A 60 -2.28 0.60 -13.15
CA THR A 60 -2.89 -0.44 -12.31
C THR A 60 -4.17 0.09 -11.68
N ARG A 61 -5.04 -0.83 -11.26
CA ARG A 61 -6.26 -0.51 -10.53
C ARG A 61 -6.51 -1.51 -9.42
N ALA A 62 -7.12 -1.04 -8.35
CA ALA A 62 -7.68 -1.90 -7.31
C ALA A 62 -9.02 -1.34 -6.83
N SER A 63 -9.95 -2.25 -6.58
CA SER A 63 -11.24 -1.90 -6.01
C SER A 63 -11.05 -1.52 -4.54
N HIS A 64 -11.74 -0.47 -4.11
CA HIS A 64 -11.77 -0.03 -2.72
C HIS A 64 -13.19 0.42 -2.36
N THR A 65 -13.59 0.21 -1.11
CA THR A 65 -14.92 0.56 -0.63
C THR A 65 -14.78 1.60 0.48
N ILE A 66 -15.43 2.74 0.29
CA ILE A 66 -15.53 3.81 1.29
C ILE A 66 -16.91 3.72 1.95
N GLY A 67 -16.95 3.56 3.27
CA GLY A 67 -18.16 3.58 4.07
C GLY A 67 -18.75 4.99 4.20
N ASP A 68 -20.02 5.03 4.60
CA ASP A 68 -20.75 6.27 4.82
C ASP A 68 -20.50 6.82 6.23
N PHE A 69 -19.33 7.42 6.39
CA PHE A 69 -18.87 8.03 7.63
C PHE A 69 -18.61 9.53 7.47
N THR A 70 -18.48 10.23 8.60
CA THR A 70 -18.00 11.62 8.64
C THR A 70 -16.48 11.68 8.63
N GLY A 71 -15.90 12.75 8.07
CA GLY A 71 -14.45 12.95 8.06
C GLY A 71 -13.71 11.87 7.26
N ARG A 72 -14.21 11.58 6.04
CA ARG A 72 -13.63 10.54 5.19
C ARG A 72 -12.33 11.03 4.58
N LEU A 73 -11.33 10.16 4.60
CA LEU A 73 -10.04 10.41 3.97
C LEU A 73 -9.56 9.13 3.31
N LEU A 74 -9.18 9.22 2.04
CA LEU A 74 -8.48 8.15 1.33
C LEU A 74 -7.01 8.53 1.22
N ILE A 75 -6.12 7.64 1.64
CA ILE A 75 -4.67 7.76 1.41
C ILE A 75 -4.20 6.56 0.58
N VAL A 76 -3.42 6.84 -0.46
CA VAL A 76 -2.73 5.83 -1.26
C VAL A 76 -1.23 5.99 -1.07
N ALA A 77 -0.61 4.93 -0.58
CA ALA A 77 0.81 4.77 -0.43
C ALA A 77 1.36 3.96 -1.62
N LEU A 78 2.12 4.62 -2.49
CA LEU A 78 2.70 4.00 -3.67
C LEU A 78 4.18 3.75 -3.45
N SER A 79 4.59 2.49 -3.54
CA SER A 79 5.99 2.07 -3.58
C SER A 79 6.35 1.63 -4.98
N THR A 80 7.46 2.11 -5.52
CA THR A 80 8.01 1.67 -6.81
C THR A 80 9.44 1.19 -6.63
N SER A 81 9.87 0.21 -7.43
CA SER A 81 11.23 -0.34 -7.36
C SER A 81 12.26 0.52 -8.08
N TYR A 82 11.82 1.50 -8.88
CA TYR A 82 12.68 2.43 -9.58
C TYR A 82 12.35 3.88 -9.23
N SER A 83 13.34 4.65 -8.77
CA SER A 83 13.09 5.97 -8.19
C SER A 83 12.56 7.02 -9.18
N THR A 84 12.66 6.78 -10.49
CA THR A 84 12.13 7.69 -11.52
C THR A 84 10.72 7.32 -11.99
N THR A 85 10.19 6.17 -11.55
CA THR A 85 8.79 5.82 -11.80
C THR A 85 7.92 6.54 -10.77
N THR A 86 7.16 7.52 -11.24
CA THR A 86 6.24 8.35 -10.45
C THR A 86 4.81 8.16 -10.95
N ALA A 87 3.83 8.33 -10.06
CA ALA A 87 2.46 8.41 -10.54
C ALA A 87 2.19 9.75 -11.23
N THR A 88 1.60 9.65 -12.43
CA THR A 88 1.15 10.80 -13.23
C THR A 88 -0.32 11.12 -12.97
N SER A 89 -1.11 10.14 -12.54
CA SER A 89 -2.51 10.30 -12.18
C SER A 89 -2.94 9.24 -11.17
N LEU A 90 -3.59 9.65 -10.08
CA LEU A 90 -4.34 8.78 -9.18
C LEU A 90 -5.78 9.28 -9.07
N THR A 91 -6.76 8.40 -9.27
CA THR A 91 -8.18 8.74 -9.15
C THR A 91 -8.96 7.69 -8.36
N TYR A 92 -10.05 8.12 -7.71
CA TYR A 92 -11.02 7.26 -7.05
C TYR A 92 -12.43 7.84 -7.20
N GLY A 93 -13.38 7.05 -7.71
CA GLY A 93 -14.78 7.48 -7.85
C GLY A 93 -14.97 8.77 -8.65
N GLY A 94 -14.07 9.07 -9.60
CA GLY A 94 -14.06 10.32 -10.38
C GLY A 94 -13.32 11.49 -9.73
N GLY A 95 -12.93 11.40 -8.46
CA GLY A 95 -12.08 12.38 -7.78
C GLY A 95 -10.60 12.13 -8.04
N ALA A 96 -9.82 13.20 -8.26
CA ALA A 96 -8.37 13.12 -8.38
C ALA A 96 -7.71 13.22 -7.01
N LEU A 97 -6.75 12.34 -6.73
CA LEU A 97 -5.93 12.42 -5.53
C LEU A 97 -4.83 13.46 -5.72
N THR A 98 -4.39 14.06 -4.62
CA THR A 98 -3.27 15.02 -4.58
C THR A 98 -2.06 14.37 -3.90
N ARG A 99 -0.86 14.52 -4.48
CA ARG A 99 0.37 14.02 -3.86
C ARG A 99 0.74 14.90 -2.66
N VAL A 100 0.85 14.29 -1.49
CA VAL A 100 1.16 14.99 -0.24
C VAL A 100 2.61 14.82 0.19
N GLY A 101 3.29 13.78 -0.28
CA GLY A 101 4.72 13.59 -0.03
C GLY A 101 5.34 12.55 -0.95
N PHE A 102 6.65 12.61 -1.14
CA PHE A 102 7.41 11.56 -1.82
C PHE A 102 8.87 11.58 -1.39
N LEU A 103 9.55 10.45 -1.59
CA LEU A 103 11.00 10.38 -1.47
C LEU A 103 11.56 9.26 -2.35
N ASP A 104 12.65 9.57 -3.03
CA ASP A 104 13.44 8.62 -3.81
C ASP A 104 14.48 7.93 -2.92
N ALA A 105 14.82 6.67 -3.20
CA ALA A 105 16.03 6.03 -2.68
C ALA A 105 17.29 6.66 -3.29
N SER A 106 18.46 6.41 -2.69
CA SER A 106 19.70 7.10 -3.07
C SER A 106 20.33 6.66 -4.40
N GLN A 107 20.00 5.50 -4.96
CA GLN A 107 20.63 4.96 -6.18
C GLN A 107 19.65 4.38 -7.20
N MET A 108 18.49 5.00 -7.35
CA MET A 108 17.41 4.55 -8.23
C MET A 108 16.66 3.29 -7.77
N ASP A 109 17.03 2.69 -6.65
CA ASP A 109 16.40 1.50 -6.07
C ASP A 109 15.17 1.83 -5.22
N GLY A 110 14.24 2.52 -5.88
CA GLY A 110 12.88 2.68 -5.43
C GLY A 110 12.49 4.06 -4.90
N ARG A 111 11.21 4.17 -4.58
CA ARG A 111 10.55 5.42 -4.19
C ARG A 111 9.27 5.13 -3.42
N ILE A 112 8.91 6.06 -2.53
CA ILE A 112 7.57 6.17 -1.94
C ILE A 112 6.90 7.44 -2.44
N GLU A 113 5.61 7.35 -2.70
CA GLU A 113 4.70 8.50 -2.79
C GLU A 113 3.50 8.31 -1.87
N LEU A 114 3.05 9.39 -1.24
CA LEU A 114 1.80 9.46 -0.50
C LEU A 114 0.86 10.38 -1.25
N TRP A 115 -0.37 9.92 -1.47
CA TRP A 115 -1.43 10.65 -2.16
C TRP A 115 -2.70 10.62 -1.31
N SER A 116 -3.50 11.69 -1.35
CA SER A 116 -4.73 11.76 -0.59
C SER A 116 -5.91 12.33 -1.38
N LEU A 117 -7.11 11.88 -1.02
CA LEU A 117 -8.38 12.50 -1.40
C LEU A 117 -9.21 12.71 -0.14
N VAL A 118 -9.55 13.96 0.13
CA VAL A 118 -10.43 14.37 1.24
C VAL A 118 -11.87 14.21 0.80
N ASP A 119 -12.73 13.72 1.70
CA ASP A 119 -14.15 13.46 1.45
C ASP A 119 -14.42 12.61 0.20
N PRO A 120 -13.73 11.45 0.02
CA PRO A 120 -13.98 10.58 -1.13
C PRO A 120 -15.45 10.14 -1.19
N PRO A 121 -16.01 9.91 -2.39
CA PRO A 121 -17.37 9.41 -2.53
C PRO A 121 -17.53 8.04 -1.86
N THR A 122 -18.66 7.83 -1.19
CA THR A 122 -19.00 6.56 -0.54
C THR A 122 -19.33 5.48 -1.58
N GLY A 123 -19.23 4.22 -1.16
CA GLY A 123 -19.47 3.06 -2.02
C GLY A 123 -18.18 2.49 -2.57
N THR A 124 -18.30 1.56 -3.53
CA THR A 124 -17.16 0.87 -4.13
C THR A 124 -16.80 1.52 -5.46
N ALA A 125 -15.54 1.88 -5.63
CA ALA A 125 -14.97 2.32 -6.90
C ALA A 125 -13.53 1.82 -7.06
N ASP A 126 -12.98 1.93 -8.26
CA ASP A 126 -11.57 1.63 -8.49
C ASP A 126 -10.71 2.84 -8.09
N VAL A 127 -9.64 2.57 -7.35
CA VAL A 127 -8.46 3.42 -7.38
C VAL A 127 -7.71 3.10 -8.66
N THR A 128 -7.56 4.08 -9.56
CA THR A 128 -6.78 3.95 -10.79
C THR A 128 -5.47 4.71 -10.65
N ILE A 129 -4.36 4.05 -10.95
CA ILE A 129 -3.00 4.58 -10.85
C ILE A 129 -2.36 4.52 -12.23
N GLU A 130 -1.93 5.66 -12.76
CA GLU A 130 -1.15 5.79 -13.98
C GLU A 130 0.29 6.19 -13.63
N LEU A 131 1.27 5.57 -14.28
CA LEU A 131 2.69 5.71 -13.98
C LEU A 131 3.44 6.34 -15.17
N SER A 132 4.55 7.01 -14.88
CA SER A 132 5.37 7.65 -15.91
C SER A 132 6.08 6.67 -16.85
N ASN A 133 6.23 5.40 -16.45
CA ASN A 133 6.82 4.33 -17.24
C ASN A 133 6.40 2.95 -16.71
N ALA A 134 6.72 1.90 -17.47
CA ALA A 134 6.40 0.50 -17.16
C ALA A 134 7.61 -0.32 -16.65
N SER A 135 8.64 0.32 -16.11
CA SER A 135 9.90 -0.36 -15.75
C SER A 135 10.03 -0.72 -14.28
N SER A 136 9.05 -0.37 -13.44
CA SER A 136 9.05 -0.66 -12.00
C SER A 136 8.11 -1.79 -11.62
N SER A 137 8.50 -2.52 -10.59
CA SER A 137 7.55 -3.17 -9.69
C SER A 137 6.83 -2.13 -8.86
N VAL A 138 5.57 -2.40 -8.54
CA VAL A 138 4.66 -1.47 -7.87
C VAL A 138 3.94 -2.19 -6.76
N VAL A 139 3.91 -1.57 -5.58
CA VAL A 139 3.02 -1.93 -4.46
C VAL A 139 2.24 -0.67 -4.10
N ALA A 140 0.92 -0.76 -4.12
CA ALA A 140 0.02 0.30 -3.69
C ALA A 140 -0.77 -0.17 -2.48
N GLY A 141 -0.60 0.51 -1.34
CA GLY A 141 -1.47 0.37 -0.19
C GLY A 141 -2.54 1.46 -0.21
N ILE A 142 -3.81 1.06 -0.30
CA ILE A 142 -4.96 1.96 -0.34
C ILE A 142 -5.65 1.87 1.00
N MET A 143 -5.80 2.99 1.70
CA MET A 143 -6.36 3.03 3.04
C MET A 143 -7.39 4.12 3.17
N SER A 144 -8.51 3.80 3.79
CA SER A 144 -9.51 4.78 4.17
C SER A 144 -9.51 5.01 5.69
N PHE A 145 -9.85 6.25 6.05
CA PHE A 145 -9.95 6.71 7.43
C PHE A 145 -11.24 7.49 7.62
N THR A 146 -11.70 7.50 8.86
CA THR A 146 -12.89 8.24 9.31
C THR A 146 -12.51 9.21 10.41
N GLY A 147 -13.36 10.23 10.61
CA GLY A 147 -13.17 11.23 11.65
C GLY A 147 -12.09 12.27 11.36
N ALA A 148 -11.48 12.28 10.16
CA ALA A 148 -10.46 13.24 9.79
C ALA A 148 -11.03 14.66 9.52
N ASP A 149 -10.21 15.68 9.72
CA ASP A 149 -10.56 17.09 9.48
C ASP A 149 -11.01 17.26 8.01
N PRO A 150 -12.21 17.81 7.74
CA PRO A 150 -12.74 17.88 6.38
C PRO A 150 -12.06 18.94 5.49
N ILE A 151 -11.16 19.76 6.04
CA ILE A 151 -10.47 20.86 5.36
C ILE A 151 -8.95 20.61 5.32
N ALA A 152 -8.34 20.24 6.43
CA ALA A 152 -6.89 20.09 6.57
C ALA A 152 -6.49 18.82 7.35
N PRO A 153 -6.84 17.62 6.85
CA PRO A 153 -6.70 16.36 7.59
C PRO A 153 -5.27 15.89 7.80
N LEU A 154 -4.26 16.55 7.24
CA LEU A 154 -2.89 16.04 7.22
C LEU A 154 -1.90 16.98 7.90
N GLY A 155 -0.98 16.39 8.65
CA GLY A 155 0.26 17.02 9.11
C GLY A 155 1.28 17.19 7.98
N ALA A 156 2.44 17.76 8.30
CA ALA A 156 3.56 17.76 7.38
C ALA A 156 4.13 16.32 7.27
N PRO A 157 4.33 15.78 6.06
CA PRO A 157 4.95 14.48 5.91
C PRO A 157 6.41 14.52 6.36
N SER A 158 6.86 13.44 6.98
CA SER A 158 8.27 13.16 7.23
C SER A 158 8.72 12.01 6.35
N MET A 159 9.92 12.12 5.80
CA MET A 159 10.48 11.14 4.88
C MET A 159 11.93 10.85 5.24
N MET A 160 12.31 9.57 5.24
CA MET A 160 13.67 9.13 5.45
C MET A 160 14.07 8.03 4.48
N ARG A 161 15.38 7.87 4.26
CA ARG A 161 15.94 6.82 3.41
C ARG A 161 17.24 6.27 4.00
N GLY A 162 17.54 5.02 3.73
CA GLY A 162 18.82 4.44 4.12
C GLY A 162 19.29 3.40 3.13
N THR A 163 20.51 2.95 3.37
CA THR A 163 21.19 1.90 2.61
C THR A 163 21.66 0.76 3.52
N SER A 164 21.34 0.85 4.81
CA SER A 164 21.76 -0.05 5.88
C SER A 164 20.84 0.14 7.08
N GLY A 165 20.85 -0.84 7.97
CA GLY A 165 20.02 -0.84 9.18
C GLY A 165 18.52 -0.91 8.90
N ASP A 166 17.76 -0.93 9.99
CA ASP A 166 16.30 -1.03 9.95
C ASP A 166 15.66 0.32 9.52
N PRO A 167 14.58 0.30 8.69
CA PRO A 167 13.91 1.52 8.28
C PRO A 167 13.30 2.24 9.47
N THR A 168 13.50 3.55 9.52
CA THR A 168 12.94 4.40 10.57
C THR A 168 12.67 5.81 10.06
N VAL A 169 11.57 6.40 10.55
CA VAL A 169 11.18 7.78 10.28
C VAL A 169 10.45 8.34 11.50
N VAL A 170 10.74 9.60 11.84
CA VAL A 170 10.10 10.32 12.94
C VAL A 170 9.21 11.41 12.35
N VAL A 171 7.96 11.49 12.80
CA VAL A 171 6.99 12.50 12.38
C VAL A 171 6.41 13.23 13.58
N THR A 172 6.20 14.54 13.42
CA THR A 172 5.47 15.36 14.40
C THR A 172 3.99 15.02 14.34
N SER A 173 3.36 14.88 15.50
CA SER A 173 1.93 14.58 15.62
C SER A 173 1.36 15.14 16.95
N ALA A 174 0.14 14.75 17.32
CA ALA A 174 -0.53 15.06 18.57
C ALA A 174 -1.32 13.85 19.11
N THR A 175 -1.70 13.86 20.38
CA THR A 175 -2.28 12.69 21.07
C THR A 175 -3.67 12.25 20.58
N ASP A 176 -4.35 13.09 19.82
CA ASP A 176 -5.67 12.86 19.21
C ASP A 176 -5.59 12.55 17.70
N GLU A 177 -4.38 12.54 17.14
CA GLU A 177 -4.10 12.22 15.75
C GLU A 177 -3.74 10.74 15.58
N LEU A 178 -3.88 10.23 14.35
CA LEU A 178 -3.39 8.91 13.96
C LEU A 178 -2.18 9.06 13.03
N VAL A 179 -1.10 8.33 13.27
CA VAL A 179 0.07 8.35 12.39
C VAL A 179 0.02 7.16 11.44
N LEU A 180 0.11 7.44 10.14
CA LEU A 180 0.35 6.44 9.09
C LEU A 180 1.85 6.42 8.76
N GLY A 181 2.45 5.24 8.85
CA GLY A 181 3.81 4.94 8.40
C GLY A 181 3.80 4.03 7.19
N VAL A 182 4.72 4.29 6.26
CA VAL A 182 4.90 3.55 5.01
C VAL A 182 6.37 3.28 4.80
N VAL A 183 6.69 2.10 4.30
CA VAL A 183 8.05 1.69 3.99
C VAL A 183 8.10 0.91 2.69
N MET A 184 9.15 1.16 1.93
CA MET A 184 9.56 0.43 0.74
C MET A 184 10.99 -0.03 0.99
N TRP A 185 11.24 -1.30 0.73
CA TRP A 185 12.57 -1.88 0.81
C TRP A 185 12.87 -2.60 -0.50
N SER A 186 14.01 -2.25 -1.11
CA SER A 186 14.52 -2.88 -2.34
C SER A 186 15.00 -4.29 -2.05
N GLY A 187 14.64 -5.26 -2.90
CA GLY A 187 15.06 -6.67 -2.89
C GLY A 187 13.95 -7.69 -2.55
N ASP A 188 14.25 -8.97 -2.76
CA ASP A 188 13.30 -10.09 -2.61
C ASP A 188 13.25 -10.59 -1.15
N TYR A 189 12.61 -9.81 -0.28
CA TYR A 189 12.48 -10.12 1.15
C TYR A 189 11.13 -10.76 1.49
N SER A 190 11.06 -11.43 2.64
CA SER A 190 9.83 -12.16 3.03
C SER A 190 8.84 -11.28 3.80
N THR A 191 9.32 -10.37 4.65
CA THR A 191 8.46 -9.54 5.51
C THR A 191 9.19 -8.33 6.11
N LEU A 192 8.50 -7.19 6.16
CA LEU A 192 8.82 -6.04 7.01
C LEU A 192 7.92 -6.04 8.26
N SER A 193 8.51 -6.25 9.43
CA SER A 193 7.75 -6.32 10.68
C SER A 193 7.74 -4.95 11.36
N PRO A 194 6.59 -4.28 11.55
CA PRO A 194 6.54 -2.99 12.23
C PRO A 194 6.91 -3.13 13.71
N ALA A 195 7.52 -2.09 14.28
CA ALA A 195 7.92 -2.07 15.68
C ALA A 195 6.71 -2.10 16.64
N ALA A 196 6.97 -2.48 17.89
CA ALA A 196 5.94 -2.52 18.93
C ALA A 196 5.21 -1.16 19.07
N GLY A 197 3.88 -1.22 19.24
CA GLY A 197 3.03 -0.02 19.29
C GLY A 197 2.49 0.45 17.93
N GLN A 198 2.98 -0.13 16.83
CA GLN A 198 2.39 0.05 15.51
C GLN A 198 1.48 -1.13 15.16
N GLN A 199 0.35 -0.83 14.51
CA GLN A 199 -0.58 -1.81 13.95
C GLN A 199 -0.27 -2.03 12.46
N PRO A 200 0.11 -3.24 12.03
CA PRO A 200 0.34 -3.54 10.62
C PRO A 200 -0.94 -3.36 9.79
N ARG A 201 -0.82 -2.74 8.62
CA ARG A 201 -1.94 -2.54 7.69
C ARG A 201 -1.79 -3.36 6.42
N TRP A 202 -0.59 -3.39 5.86
CA TRP A 202 -0.26 -4.28 4.76
C TRP A 202 1.24 -4.57 4.72
N ASN A 203 1.57 -5.65 4.01
CA ASN A 203 2.93 -6.11 3.78
C ASN A 203 2.91 -6.96 2.52
N GLU A 204 3.31 -6.37 1.41
CA GLU A 204 3.10 -6.91 0.07
C GLU A 204 4.41 -6.99 -0.69
N ASN A 205 4.71 -8.19 -1.16
CA ASN A 205 5.86 -8.46 -2.00
C ASN A 205 5.50 -8.26 -3.47
N ALA A 206 6.36 -7.52 -4.18
CA ALA A 206 6.43 -7.50 -5.62
C ALA A 206 7.84 -7.99 -6.04
N PRO A 207 8.08 -8.31 -7.32
CA PRO A 207 9.43 -8.65 -7.76
C PRO A 207 10.41 -7.55 -7.37
N VAL A 208 11.55 -7.92 -6.80
CA VAL A 208 12.67 -7.04 -6.42
C VAL A 208 12.34 -5.94 -5.40
N MET A 209 11.19 -5.99 -4.72
CA MET A 209 10.89 -5.07 -3.61
C MET A 209 9.74 -5.56 -2.72
N ILE A 210 9.67 -4.99 -1.53
CA ILE A 210 8.53 -5.11 -0.63
C ILE A 210 8.03 -3.73 -0.22
N GLY A 211 6.70 -3.58 -0.19
CA GLY A 211 6.04 -2.39 0.33
C GLY A 211 5.17 -2.76 1.52
N ALA A 212 5.26 -2.00 2.60
CA ALA A 212 4.47 -2.22 3.80
C ALA A 212 4.03 -0.90 4.42
N GLY A 213 3.06 -0.99 5.32
CA GLY A 213 2.70 0.13 6.15
C GLY A 213 1.93 -0.28 7.38
N SER A 214 1.88 0.65 8.32
CA SER A 214 1.37 0.48 9.66
C SER A 214 0.82 1.80 10.18
N THR A 215 -0.03 1.75 11.19
CA THR A 215 -0.49 2.95 11.90
C THR A 215 -0.11 2.90 13.36
N ALA A 216 0.06 4.05 13.99
CA ALA A 216 0.26 4.16 15.44
C ALA A 216 -0.57 5.31 16.02
N PRO A 217 -0.97 5.23 17.30
CA PRO A 217 -1.55 6.38 17.99
C PRO A 217 -0.58 7.57 17.95
N GLY A 218 -1.14 8.77 17.80
CA GLY A 218 -0.38 10.00 17.80
C GLY A 218 0.22 10.35 19.17
N ALA A 219 1.30 11.10 19.12
CA ALA A 219 2.00 11.71 20.24
C ALA A 219 2.75 12.93 19.70
N ALA A 220 3.33 13.78 20.56
CA ALA A 220 4.07 14.97 20.12
C ALA A 220 5.06 14.67 18.97
N THR A 221 5.72 13.50 19.05
CA THR A 221 6.42 12.88 17.93
C THR A 221 6.20 11.38 17.97
N VAL A 222 6.05 10.75 16.80
CA VAL A 222 5.92 9.30 16.67
C VAL A 222 7.07 8.77 15.81
N THR A 223 7.68 7.68 16.24
CA THR A 223 8.69 6.95 15.45
C THR A 223 8.02 5.76 14.79
N MET A 224 8.00 5.76 13.45
CA MET A 224 7.59 4.61 12.65
C MET A 224 8.86 3.87 12.19
N ALA A 225 8.92 2.59 12.49
CA ALA A 225 10.08 1.74 12.26
C ALA A 225 9.68 0.31 11.95
N TRP A 226 10.51 -0.38 11.15
CA TRP A 226 10.31 -1.77 10.75
C TRP A 226 11.60 -2.54 10.93
N THR A 227 11.50 -3.82 11.26
CA THR A 227 12.63 -4.76 11.23
C THR A 227 12.48 -5.67 10.02
N VAL A 228 13.58 -5.96 9.34
CA VAL A 228 13.61 -6.90 8.22
C VAL A 228 14.30 -8.20 8.64
N VAL A 229 13.62 -9.33 8.44
CA VAL A 229 14.21 -10.63 8.77
C VAL A 229 15.10 -11.08 7.63
N GLY A 230 16.40 -11.14 7.89
CA GLY A 230 17.38 -11.67 6.95
C GLY A 230 18.03 -10.66 6.00
N ALA A 231 17.97 -9.34 6.26
CA ALA A 231 18.65 -8.36 5.41
C ALA A 231 19.95 -7.81 6.00
N TYR A 232 20.91 -7.77 5.08
CA TYR A 232 22.13 -6.99 5.05
C TYR A 232 21.86 -5.75 4.16
N ASP A 233 22.61 -4.67 4.37
CA ASP A 233 22.61 -3.38 3.66
C ASP A 233 21.98 -3.33 2.25
N ASP A 234 20.73 -2.84 2.14
CA ASP A 234 20.02 -2.53 0.88
C ASP A 234 19.24 -1.20 1.04
N TYR A 235 18.67 -0.69 -0.05
CA TYR A 235 17.98 0.60 -0.09
C TYR A 235 16.58 0.51 0.49
N TRP A 236 16.28 1.45 1.36
CA TRP A 236 14.94 1.64 1.88
C TRP A 236 14.54 3.10 1.87
N VAL A 237 13.24 3.30 1.76
CA VAL A 237 12.58 4.59 1.92
C VAL A 237 11.45 4.39 2.92
N ALA A 238 11.32 5.31 3.86
CA ALA A 238 10.22 5.35 4.81
C ALA A 238 9.56 6.73 4.78
N GLY A 239 8.24 6.75 4.88
CA GLY A 239 7.43 7.95 4.98
C GLY A 239 6.47 7.84 6.15
N ALA A 240 6.20 8.95 6.81
CA ALA A 240 5.15 9.01 7.83
C ALA A 240 4.38 10.32 7.75
N ILE A 241 3.09 10.27 8.04
CA ILE A 241 2.20 11.43 8.04
C ILE A 241 1.18 11.28 9.15
N ALA A 242 0.90 12.38 9.86
CA ALA A 242 -0.14 12.44 10.86
C ALA A 242 -1.49 12.81 10.22
N ILE A 243 -2.56 12.18 10.69
CA ILE A 243 -3.94 12.39 10.28
C ILE A 243 -4.67 13.07 11.44
N LYS A 244 -5.22 14.25 11.16
CA LYS A 244 -5.85 15.15 12.11
C LYS A 244 -7.36 14.94 12.12
N PRO A 245 -8.01 14.96 13.29
CA PRO A 245 -9.47 14.97 13.39
C PRO A 245 -10.09 16.32 13.04
#